data_AF-A0A0G1YXN5-F1
#
_entry.id   AF-A0A0G1YXN5-F1
#
_cell.length_a   1.000
_cell.length_b   1.000
_cell.length_c   1.000
_cell.angle_alpha   90.00
_cell.angle_beta   90.00
_cell.angle_gamma   90.00
#
_symmetry.space_group_name_H-M   'P 1'
#
loop_
_entity.id
_entity.type
_entity.pdbx_description
1 polymer ?
#
loop_
_entity_poly.entity_id
_entity_poly.type
_entity_poly.pdbx_seq_one_letter_code
_entity_poly.pdbx_strand_id
1 'polypeptide(L)'
;MGDRENWPQVIKDVGFDFDWSNEKVWRLDVPVTEMDIEELTWHFDVPFHRNEGVPYALTSREIIENPDKYAEEYERTMRSELKYPIDIMENKGRWLILDGLHRLMKAYIQGARRVNVRMIPREKISEILPGMTNERIGRCSAVIIRGGRILLIRRIKPGEDYYVFPGGGVEEGESFEEAMIREIKEELNLTAAIDRELFRLNDAERGENRFFLMRDFRGEPELGGSEAERASERNQFIPEWMEARRIAEAGNVYPEEAAKKLSESLTKDRIGT
;
A
#
# COMPACT_ATOMS: atom_id res chain seq x y z
N MET A 1 3.61 7.10 10.44
CA MET A 1 3.69 8.37 9.65
C MET A 1 5.04 9.05 9.88
N GLY A 2 5.42 10.04 9.05
CA GLY A 2 6.64 10.85 9.27
C GLY A 2 6.54 11.80 10.48
N ASP A 3 7.61 12.57 10.71
CA ASP A 3 7.78 13.45 11.87
C ASP A 3 6.60 14.41 12.10
N ARG A 4 5.88 14.21 13.21
CA ARG A 4 4.70 15.00 13.60
C ARG A 4 5.07 16.42 14.08
N GLU A 5 6.35 16.70 14.36
CA GLU A 5 6.79 18.04 14.75
C GLU A 5 6.55 19.08 13.65
N ASN A 6 6.55 18.66 12.38
CA ASN A 6 6.39 19.56 11.23
C ASN A 6 4.93 19.72 10.77
N TRP A 7 3.96 19.11 11.45
CA TRP A 7 2.55 19.23 11.04
C TRP A 7 2.01 20.64 11.30
N PRO A 8 1.06 21.12 10.45
CA PRO A 8 0.35 22.37 10.71
C PRO A 8 -0.30 22.36 12.09
N GLN A 9 -0.31 23.51 12.77
CA GLN A 9 -0.84 23.60 14.14
C GLN A 9 -2.29 23.13 14.23
N VAL A 10 -3.12 23.47 13.25
CA VAL A 10 -4.52 23.01 13.17
C VAL A 10 -4.64 21.48 13.22
N ILE A 11 -3.73 20.75 12.58
CA ILE A 11 -3.73 19.28 12.61
C ILE A 11 -3.30 18.76 13.97
N LYS A 12 -2.31 19.39 14.60
CA LYS A 12 -1.91 19.05 15.98
C LYS A 12 -3.04 19.30 16.97
N ASP A 13 -3.82 20.36 16.75
CA ASP A 13 -4.93 20.74 17.63
C ASP A 13 -6.09 19.76 17.51
N VAL A 14 -6.47 19.35 16.30
CA VAL A 14 -7.69 18.54 16.09
C VAL A 14 -7.43 17.05 15.83
N GLY A 15 -6.28 16.70 15.29
CA GLY A 15 -5.95 15.35 14.84
C GLY A 15 -5.76 14.35 15.97
N PHE A 16 -5.79 13.06 15.61
CA PHE A 16 -5.48 11.95 16.50
C PHE A 16 -4.02 11.99 16.95
N ASP A 17 -3.80 11.55 18.18
CA ASP A 17 -2.49 11.36 18.79
C ASP A 17 -1.91 9.96 18.52
N PHE A 18 -2.61 9.11 17.76
CA PHE A 18 -2.16 7.78 17.33
C PHE A 18 -2.36 7.58 15.82
N ASP A 19 -1.67 6.61 15.24
CA ASP A 19 -1.92 6.11 13.88
C ASP A 19 -2.89 4.91 13.99
N TRP A 20 -3.66 4.60 12.94
CA TRP A 20 -4.60 3.46 12.91
C TRP A 20 -4.50 2.68 11.59
N SER A 21 -5.01 1.44 11.58
CA SER A 21 -5.23 0.64 10.36
C SER A 21 -6.70 0.69 9.95
N ASN A 22 -6.96 1.16 8.73
CA ASN A 22 -8.33 1.19 8.18
C ASN A 22 -8.94 -0.22 8.11
N GLU A 23 -8.17 -1.24 7.72
CA GLU A 23 -8.65 -2.62 7.68
C GLU A 23 -9.12 -3.12 9.04
N LYS A 24 -8.39 -2.77 10.10
CA LYS A 24 -8.78 -3.12 11.46
C LYS A 24 -10.02 -2.35 11.90
N VAL A 25 -10.15 -1.07 11.54
CA VAL A 25 -11.37 -0.28 11.74
C VAL A 25 -12.57 -0.93 11.03
N TRP A 26 -12.39 -1.43 9.80
CA TRP A 26 -13.45 -2.07 9.03
C TRP A 26 -13.94 -3.37 9.67
N ARG A 27 -13.04 -4.15 10.30
CA ARG A 27 -13.35 -5.42 10.99
C ARG A 27 -14.08 -5.24 12.33
N LEU A 28 -14.17 -4.03 12.87
CA LEU A 28 -14.89 -3.78 14.12
C LEU A 28 -16.39 -4.02 13.95
N ASP A 29 -16.96 -4.79 14.87
CA ASP A 29 -18.41 -4.93 15.01
C ASP A 29 -18.98 -3.74 15.79
N VAL A 30 -19.28 -2.66 15.05
CA VAL A 30 -19.87 -1.43 15.58
C VAL A 30 -21.11 -1.11 14.75
N PRO A 31 -22.28 -0.83 15.38
CA PRO A 31 -23.51 -0.56 14.66
C PRO A 31 -23.41 0.74 13.85
N VAL A 32 -24.09 0.74 12.70
CA VAL A 32 -24.28 1.94 11.89
C VAL A 32 -25.45 2.75 12.43
N THR A 33 -25.26 4.06 12.56
CA THR A 33 -26.29 5.02 12.96
C THR A 33 -26.34 6.19 11.97
N GLU A 34 -27.45 6.93 11.93
CA GLU A 34 -27.53 8.17 11.15
C GLU A 34 -27.12 9.37 11.99
N MET A 35 -26.30 10.24 11.41
CA MET A 35 -25.85 11.51 11.98
C MET A 35 -26.21 12.67 11.06
N ASP A 36 -26.49 13.84 11.62
CA ASP A 36 -26.59 15.08 10.82
C ASP A 36 -25.23 15.39 10.20
N ILE A 37 -25.19 15.68 8.91
CA ILE A 37 -23.92 15.91 8.21
C ILE A 37 -23.14 17.10 8.79
N GLU A 38 -23.84 18.09 9.35
CA GLU A 38 -23.23 19.31 9.91
C GLU A 38 -22.33 19.04 11.12
N GLU A 39 -22.51 17.90 11.80
CA GLU A 39 -21.60 17.46 12.88
C GLU A 39 -20.18 17.17 12.36
N LEU A 40 -20.03 16.94 11.05
CA LEU A 40 -18.78 16.54 10.43
C LEU A 40 -18.26 17.54 9.38
N THR A 41 -19.05 18.54 8.95
CA THR A 41 -18.64 19.49 7.89
C THR A 41 -17.42 20.34 8.28
N TRP A 42 -17.12 20.47 9.58
CA TRP A 42 -15.90 21.14 10.05
C TRP A 42 -14.60 20.51 9.51
N HIS A 43 -14.62 19.22 9.13
CA HIS A 43 -13.47 18.58 8.48
C HIS A 43 -13.13 19.21 7.13
N PHE A 44 -14.09 19.87 6.49
CA PHE A 44 -13.87 20.52 5.20
C PHE A 44 -12.98 21.75 5.29
N ASP A 45 -12.84 22.32 6.48
CA ASP A 45 -12.02 23.50 6.77
C ASP A 45 -10.63 23.15 7.32
N VAL A 46 -10.33 21.85 7.44
CA VAL A 46 -9.05 21.35 7.93
C VAL A 46 -8.27 20.73 6.78
N PRO A 47 -6.96 21.00 6.63
CA PRO A 47 -6.21 20.52 5.50
C PRO A 47 -5.83 19.05 5.72
N PHE A 48 -6.76 18.12 5.52
CA PHE A 48 -6.49 16.68 5.66
C PHE A 48 -5.92 16.07 4.37
N HIS A 49 -6.05 16.73 3.23
CA HIS A 49 -5.60 16.22 1.94
C HIS A 49 -4.14 16.55 1.66
N ARG A 50 -3.54 15.74 0.79
CA ARG A 50 -2.22 16.02 0.21
C ARG A 50 -2.38 16.97 -0.97
N ASN A 51 -1.35 17.78 -1.22
CA ASN A 51 -1.22 18.52 -2.47
C ASN A 51 0.23 18.49 -2.93
N GLU A 52 0.46 18.06 -4.17
CA GLU A 52 1.81 17.96 -4.76
C GLU A 52 2.81 17.20 -3.87
N GLY A 53 2.34 16.14 -3.21
CA GLY A 53 3.14 15.31 -2.29
C GLY A 53 3.22 15.83 -0.85
N VAL A 54 2.88 17.09 -0.60
CA VAL A 54 2.88 17.71 0.74
C VAL A 54 1.66 17.22 1.53
N PRO A 55 1.84 16.57 2.70
CA PRO A 55 0.74 16.21 3.58
C PRO A 55 0.14 17.43 4.26
N TYR A 56 -1.16 17.34 4.54
CA TYR A 56 -1.91 18.36 5.24
C TYR A 56 -1.86 19.75 4.59
N ALA A 57 -2.01 19.78 3.27
CA ALA A 57 -1.79 20.97 2.46
C ALA A 57 -3.04 21.48 1.75
N LEU A 58 -4.14 20.70 1.75
CA LEU A 58 -5.35 21.01 1.01
C LEU A 58 -6.59 20.63 1.81
N THR A 59 -7.57 21.54 1.83
CA THR A 59 -8.85 21.35 2.50
C THR A 59 -9.88 20.71 1.58
N SER A 60 -10.90 20.06 2.15
CA SER A 60 -11.97 19.51 1.32
C SER A 60 -12.82 20.62 0.69
N ARG A 61 -12.96 21.77 1.36
CA ARG A 61 -13.67 22.93 0.84
C ARG A 61 -13.03 23.45 -0.45
N GLU A 62 -11.70 23.57 -0.49
CA GLU A 62 -10.98 23.97 -1.69
C GLU A 62 -11.22 23.02 -2.87
N ILE A 63 -11.25 21.70 -2.62
CA ILE A 63 -11.53 20.69 -3.65
C ILE A 63 -12.98 20.81 -4.16
N ILE A 64 -13.95 20.95 -3.24
CA ILE A 64 -15.38 21.06 -3.57
C ILE A 64 -15.66 22.32 -4.40
N GLU A 65 -15.05 23.45 -4.04
CA GLU A 65 -15.27 24.75 -4.69
C GLU A 65 -14.49 24.89 -6.01
N ASN A 66 -13.44 24.09 -6.23
CA ASN A 66 -12.57 24.18 -7.42
C ASN A 66 -12.36 22.80 -8.08
N PRO A 67 -13.43 22.13 -8.55
CA PRO A 67 -13.35 20.77 -9.07
C PRO A 67 -12.41 20.63 -10.27
N ASP A 68 -12.37 21.63 -11.15
CA ASP A 68 -11.50 21.58 -12.35
C ASP A 68 -10.01 21.69 -11.98
N LYS A 69 -9.69 22.44 -10.92
CA LYS A 69 -8.31 22.63 -10.45
C LYS A 69 -7.79 21.37 -9.74
N TYR A 70 -8.67 20.69 -8.99
CA TYR A 70 -8.35 19.50 -8.21
C TYR A 70 -9.07 18.26 -8.75
N ALA A 71 -9.07 18.10 -10.08
CA ALA A 71 -9.87 17.08 -10.78
C ALA A 71 -9.62 15.66 -10.29
N GLU A 72 -8.36 15.28 -10.04
CA GLU A 72 -8.01 13.94 -9.56
C GLU A 72 -8.66 13.61 -8.21
N GLU A 73 -8.53 14.50 -7.22
CA GLU A 73 -9.12 14.29 -5.89
C GLU A 73 -10.65 14.45 -5.91
N TYR A 74 -11.19 15.32 -6.77
CA TYR A 74 -12.63 15.45 -6.97
C TYR A 74 -13.23 14.17 -7.60
N GLU A 75 -12.61 13.62 -8.63
CA GLU A 75 -13.03 12.36 -9.23
C GLU A 75 -12.93 11.19 -8.25
N ARG A 76 -11.84 11.12 -7.48
CA ARG A 76 -11.68 10.13 -6.41
C ARG A 76 -12.80 10.24 -5.37
N THR A 77 -13.18 11.45 -5.01
CA THR A 77 -14.34 11.72 -4.15
C THR A 77 -15.61 11.14 -4.77
N MET A 78 -15.86 11.39 -6.05
CA MET A 78 -17.06 10.93 -6.75
C MET A 78 -17.10 9.40 -6.96
N ARG A 79 -15.95 8.72 -7.02
CA ARG A 79 -15.86 7.25 -7.10
C ARG A 79 -16.18 6.55 -5.77
N SER A 80 -16.17 7.26 -4.64
CA SER A 80 -16.49 6.66 -3.33
C SER A 80 -17.93 6.13 -3.26
N GLU A 81 -18.15 5.03 -2.54
CA GLU A 81 -19.48 4.41 -2.43
C GLU A 81 -20.18 4.79 -1.11
N LEU A 82 -21.32 5.48 -1.20
CA LEU A 82 -22.09 5.94 -0.02
C LEU A 82 -22.85 4.81 0.71
N LYS A 83 -22.84 3.58 0.17
CA LYS A 83 -23.41 2.40 0.85
C LYS A 83 -22.59 2.00 2.09
N TYR A 84 -21.32 2.40 2.16
CA TYR A 84 -20.46 2.17 3.32
C TYR A 84 -20.51 3.38 4.27
N PRO A 85 -20.52 3.14 5.60
CA PRO A 85 -20.58 4.21 6.59
C PRO A 85 -19.28 5.02 6.66
N ILE A 86 -19.33 6.16 7.34
CA ILE A 86 -18.16 6.95 7.75
C ILE A 86 -17.75 6.48 9.16
N ASP A 87 -16.49 6.13 9.34
CA ASP A 87 -15.97 5.71 10.64
C ASP A 87 -15.46 6.94 11.39
N ILE A 88 -16.04 7.20 12.56
CA ILE A 88 -15.70 8.36 13.39
C ILE A 88 -15.35 7.93 14.81
N MET A 89 -14.49 8.67 15.47
CA MET A 89 -14.15 8.48 16.89
C MET A 89 -14.13 9.83 17.60
N GLU A 90 -14.57 9.85 18.85
CA GLU A 90 -14.46 11.04 19.68
C GLU A 90 -12.99 11.37 19.93
N ASN A 91 -12.60 12.60 19.64
CA ASN A 91 -11.27 13.11 19.87
C ASN A 91 -11.33 14.59 20.26
N LYS A 92 -10.83 14.92 21.45
CA LYS A 92 -10.70 16.31 21.93
C LYS A 92 -12.02 17.10 21.88
N GLY A 93 -13.12 16.45 22.26
CA GLY A 93 -14.46 17.04 22.36
C GLY A 93 -15.23 17.12 21.04
N ARG A 94 -14.80 16.43 19.99
CA ARG A 94 -15.48 16.41 18.68
C ARG A 94 -15.40 15.04 18.01
N TRP A 95 -16.30 14.78 17.07
CA TRP A 95 -16.21 13.62 16.19
C TRP A 95 -15.15 13.86 15.12
N LEU A 96 -14.13 13.01 15.09
CA LEU A 96 -13.06 13.02 14.10
C LEU A 96 -13.13 11.76 13.23
N ILE A 97 -12.95 11.93 11.92
CA ILE A 97 -13.03 10.83 10.94
C ILE A 97 -11.77 9.96 10.98
N LEU A 98 -11.96 8.66 11.16
CA LEU A 98 -10.96 7.61 10.94
C LEU A 98 -10.93 7.19 9.47
N ASP A 99 -12.09 7.01 8.84
CA ASP A 99 -12.22 6.68 7.43
C ASP A 99 -13.54 7.23 6.84
N GLY A 100 -13.50 7.62 5.56
CA GLY A 100 -14.69 8.06 4.83
C GLY A 100 -14.81 9.56 4.59
N LEU A 101 -13.71 10.34 4.67
CA LEU A 101 -13.72 11.77 4.31
C LEU A 101 -14.28 12.02 2.90
N HIS A 102 -13.86 11.22 1.90
CA HIS A 102 -14.42 11.29 0.54
C HIS A 102 -15.91 10.94 0.48
N ARG A 103 -16.38 10.00 1.32
CA ARG A 103 -17.81 9.66 1.40
C ARG A 103 -18.62 10.83 1.97
N LEU A 104 -18.08 11.48 3.00
CA LEU A 104 -18.67 12.71 3.55
C LEU A 104 -18.73 13.83 2.50
N MET A 105 -17.63 14.08 1.79
CA MET A 105 -17.57 15.09 0.72
C MET A 105 -18.60 14.79 -0.37
N LYS A 106 -18.67 13.55 -0.86
CA LYS A 106 -19.64 13.13 -1.88
C LYS A 106 -21.08 13.31 -1.40
N ALA A 107 -21.40 12.89 -0.17
CA ALA A 107 -22.73 13.07 0.41
C ALA A 107 -23.11 14.56 0.48
N TYR A 108 -22.18 15.42 0.90
CA TYR A 108 -22.37 16.87 0.94
C TYR A 108 -22.60 17.47 -0.46
N ILE A 109 -21.76 17.12 -1.44
CA ILE A 109 -21.90 17.56 -2.84
C ILE A 109 -23.29 17.18 -3.40
N GLN A 110 -23.81 16.01 -3.01
CA GLN A 110 -25.13 15.53 -3.42
C GLN A 110 -26.30 16.11 -2.60
N GLY A 111 -26.03 17.01 -1.65
CA GLY A 111 -27.05 17.67 -0.84
C GLY A 111 -27.67 16.79 0.25
N ALA A 112 -26.98 15.74 0.68
CA ALA A 112 -27.43 14.92 1.80
C ALA A 112 -27.45 15.73 3.10
N ARG A 113 -28.52 15.58 3.89
CA ARG A 113 -28.62 16.17 5.25
C ARG A 113 -28.14 15.22 6.35
N ARG A 114 -28.09 13.92 6.04
CA ARG A 114 -27.70 12.88 6.99
C ARG A 114 -26.72 11.93 6.34
N VAL A 115 -25.87 11.33 7.16
CA VAL A 115 -24.90 10.32 6.75
C VAL A 115 -24.95 9.13 7.70
N ASN A 116 -24.68 7.96 7.15
CA ASN A 116 -24.47 6.74 7.93
C ASN A 116 -23.06 6.76 8.53
N VAL A 117 -22.96 6.58 9.84
CA VAL A 117 -21.70 6.58 10.58
C VAL A 117 -21.57 5.33 11.44
N ARG A 118 -20.35 4.90 11.72
CA ARG A 118 -20.03 4.03 12.86
C ARG A 118 -19.25 4.85 13.87
N MET A 119 -19.79 4.91 15.08
CA MET A 119 -19.20 5.66 16.20
C MET A 119 -18.24 4.73 16.93
N ILE A 120 -16.98 4.72 16.52
CA ILE A 120 -15.94 3.84 17.06
C ILE A 120 -15.59 4.32 18.48
N PRO A 121 -15.84 3.49 19.52
CA PRO A 121 -15.53 3.84 20.90
C PRO A 121 -14.01 3.92 21.12
N ARG A 122 -13.54 4.84 21.97
CA ARG A 122 -12.10 5.02 22.25
C ARG A 122 -11.46 3.79 22.90
N GLU A 123 -12.23 2.98 23.61
CA GLU A 123 -11.77 1.71 24.17
C GLU A 123 -11.33 0.70 23.09
N LYS A 124 -11.79 0.86 21.83
CA LYS A 124 -11.38 0.03 20.70
C LYS A 124 -10.06 0.50 20.05
N ILE A 125 -9.41 1.55 20.55
CA ILE A 125 -8.16 2.06 19.98
C ILE A 125 -7.14 0.92 19.84
N SER A 126 -6.94 0.10 20.88
CA SER A 126 -5.97 -1.01 20.85
C SER A 126 -6.25 -2.05 19.76
N GLU A 127 -7.51 -2.23 19.36
CA GLU A 127 -7.92 -3.14 18.29
C GLU A 127 -7.61 -2.56 16.90
N ILE A 128 -7.55 -1.24 16.76
CA ILE A 128 -7.35 -0.54 15.48
C ILE A 128 -5.98 0.08 15.32
N LEU A 129 -5.16 0.07 16.38
CA LEU A 129 -3.77 0.45 16.27
C LEU A 129 -3.15 -0.39 15.13
N PRO A 130 -2.30 0.22 14.29
CA PRO A 130 -1.38 -0.59 13.51
C PRO A 130 -0.71 -1.53 14.52
N GLY A 131 -0.51 -2.80 14.17
CA GLY A 131 0.19 -3.71 15.08
C GLY A 131 1.43 -3.03 15.64
N MET A 132 1.84 -3.38 16.86
CA MET A 132 3.07 -2.89 17.52
C MET A 132 4.34 -3.37 16.78
N THR A 133 4.28 -3.35 15.46
CA THR A 133 5.26 -3.79 14.49
C THR A 133 4.96 -3.01 13.21
N ASN A 134 5.63 -1.87 13.07
CA ASN A 134 6.27 -1.61 11.78
C ASN A 134 7.49 -2.54 11.59
N GLU A 135 7.63 -3.61 12.39
CA GLU A 135 8.25 -4.84 11.90
C GLU A 135 7.29 -5.39 10.84
N ARG A 136 7.57 -5.10 9.58
CA ARG A 136 7.11 -5.98 8.52
C ARG A 136 7.48 -7.40 8.98
N ILE A 137 6.49 -8.28 9.18
CA ILE A 137 6.69 -9.70 9.57
C ILE A 137 7.84 -10.29 8.75
N GLY A 138 7.84 -9.93 7.47
CA GLY A 138 8.98 -9.87 6.59
C GLY A 138 8.47 -9.59 5.18
N ARG A 139 9.32 -9.86 4.20
CA ARG A 139 8.97 -9.91 2.79
C ARG A 139 9.39 -11.25 2.22
N CYS A 140 8.73 -11.65 1.15
CA CYS A 140 9.18 -12.73 0.30
C CYS A 140 9.56 -12.18 -1.09
N SER A 141 10.49 -12.83 -1.75
CA SER A 141 10.92 -12.46 -3.11
C SER A 141 11.14 -13.72 -3.93
N ALA A 142 10.51 -13.76 -5.10
CA ALA A 142 10.59 -14.89 -6.00
C ALA A 142 11.79 -14.79 -6.93
N VAL A 143 12.48 -15.92 -7.10
CA VAL A 143 13.49 -16.12 -8.13
C VAL A 143 12.94 -17.15 -9.11
N ILE A 144 12.47 -16.68 -10.26
CA ILE A 144 11.95 -17.53 -11.34
C ILE A 144 12.98 -17.55 -12.46
N ILE A 145 13.44 -18.74 -12.85
CA ILE A 145 14.45 -18.91 -13.90
C ILE A 145 13.86 -19.63 -15.11
N ARG A 146 14.04 -19.07 -16.32
CA ARG A 146 13.68 -19.68 -17.60
C ARG A 146 14.81 -19.47 -18.61
N GLY A 147 15.44 -20.56 -19.07
CA GLY A 147 16.48 -20.49 -20.10
C GLY A 147 17.66 -19.57 -19.74
N GLY A 148 18.13 -19.62 -18.50
CA GLY A 148 19.23 -18.78 -18.00
C GLY A 148 18.88 -17.31 -17.78
N ARG A 149 17.58 -16.96 -17.82
CA ARG A 149 17.07 -15.63 -17.50
C ARG A 149 16.25 -15.66 -16.23
N ILE A 150 16.29 -14.57 -15.46
CA ILE A 150 15.48 -14.35 -14.27
C ILE A 150 14.36 -13.37 -14.60
N LEU A 151 13.16 -13.66 -14.11
CA LEU A 151 12.04 -12.73 -14.18
C LEU A 151 12.19 -11.64 -13.10
N LEU A 152 12.13 -10.39 -13.53
CA LEU A 152 12.17 -9.20 -12.67
C LEU A 152 11.01 -8.26 -13.05
N ILE A 153 10.73 -7.29 -12.19
CA ILE A 153 9.78 -6.21 -12.46
C ILE A 153 10.58 -4.91 -12.60
N ARG A 154 10.59 -4.35 -13.81
CA ARG A 154 11.18 -3.04 -14.08
C ARG A 154 10.21 -1.95 -13.64
N ARG A 155 10.67 -1.04 -12.79
CA ARG A 155 9.92 0.10 -12.28
C ARG A 155 10.48 1.38 -12.89
N ILE A 156 9.63 2.12 -13.57
CA ILE A 156 9.98 3.40 -14.22
C ILE A 156 9.12 4.51 -13.63
N LYS A 157 9.75 5.49 -12.98
CA LYS A 157 9.11 6.70 -12.46
C LYS A 157 10.07 7.91 -12.62
N PRO A 158 9.63 9.17 -12.42
CA PRO A 158 10.49 10.33 -12.67
C PRO A 158 11.82 10.24 -11.93
N GLY A 159 12.92 10.16 -12.68
CA GLY A 159 14.29 10.07 -12.15
C GLY A 159 14.74 8.70 -11.68
N GLU A 160 13.91 7.65 -11.80
CA GLU A 160 14.25 6.29 -11.34
C GLU A 160 13.85 5.23 -12.39
N ASP A 161 14.81 4.38 -12.74
CA ASP A 161 14.63 3.22 -13.63
C ASP A 161 15.44 2.05 -13.08
N TYR A 162 14.74 1.12 -12.44
CA TYR A 162 15.35 0.02 -11.70
C TYR A 162 14.48 -1.23 -11.72
N TYR A 163 15.08 -2.35 -11.34
CA TYR A 163 14.44 -3.65 -11.29
C TYR A 163 14.30 -4.12 -9.85
N VAL A 164 13.21 -4.84 -9.58
CA VAL A 164 13.00 -5.56 -8.32
C VAL A 164 12.61 -6.99 -8.60
N PHE A 165 12.85 -7.86 -7.62
CA PHE A 165 12.31 -9.21 -7.62
C PHE A 165 10.79 -9.15 -7.36
N PRO A 166 9.98 -9.96 -8.05
CA PRO A 166 8.56 -10.12 -7.72
C PRO A 166 8.38 -10.57 -6.27
N GLY A 167 7.34 -10.09 -5.62
CA GLY A 167 6.98 -10.46 -4.26
C GLY A 167 6.67 -9.27 -3.35
N GLY A 168 5.93 -9.55 -2.28
CA GLY A 168 5.39 -8.54 -1.41
C GLY A 168 5.65 -8.78 0.08
N GLY A 169 4.77 -8.18 0.89
CA GLY A 169 4.82 -8.29 2.34
C GLY A 169 4.15 -9.57 2.81
N VAL A 170 4.67 -10.14 3.89
CA VAL A 170 3.97 -11.20 4.61
C VAL A 170 2.84 -10.58 5.42
N GLU A 171 1.62 -11.12 5.27
CA GLU A 171 0.44 -10.65 5.99
C GLU A 171 0.29 -11.33 7.36
N GLU A 172 -0.51 -10.73 8.24
CA GLU A 172 -0.76 -11.27 9.58
C GLU A 172 -1.47 -12.64 9.50
N GLY A 173 -0.86 -13.67 10.10
CA GLY A 173 -1.38 -15.03 10.10
C GLY A 173 -0.94 -15.89 8.91
N GLU A 174 -0.11 -15.36 8.01
CA GLU A 174 0.42 -16.03 6.83
C GLU A 174 1.90 -16.45 7.02
N SER A 175 2.32 -17.59 6.48
CA SER A 175 3.73 -17.99 6.38
C SER A 175 4.44 -17.27 5.22
N PHE A 176 5.77 -17.22 5.21
CA PHE A 176 6.51 -16.65 4.07
C PHE A 176 6.24 -17.42 2.76
N GLU A 177 6.03 -18.72 2.86
CA GLU A 177 5.69 -19.59 1.73
C GLU A 177 4.28 -19.32 1.21
N GLU A 178 3.30 -19.19 2.12
CA GLU A 178 1.93 -18.83 1.75
C GLU A 178 1.89 -17.46 1.06
N ALA A 179 2.58 -16.47 1.65
CA ALA A 179 2.74 -15.14 1.06
C ALA A 179 3.36 -15.21 -0.34
N MET A 180 4.40 -16.02 -0.52
CA MET A 180 5.05 -16.12 -1.82
C MET A 180 4.13 -16.71 -2.90
N ILE A 181 3.30 -17.69 -2.56
CA ILE A 181 2.33 -18.27 -3.50
C ILE A 181 1.24 -17.26 -3.85
N ARG A 182 0.73 -16.51 -2.85
CA ARG A 182 -0.26 -15.44 -3.05
C ARG A 182 0.29 -14.34 -3.95
N GLU A 183 1.45 -13.79 -3.62
CA GLU A 183 2.08 -12.67 -4.34
C GLU A 183 2.39 -13.01 -5.80
N ILE A 184 2.93 -14.21 -6.09
CA ILE A 184 3.14 -14.65 -7.48
C ILE A 184 1.83 -14.70 -8.28
N LYS A 185 0.74 -15.12 -7.63
CA LYS A 185 -0.55 -15.17 -8.27
C LYS A 185 -1.14 -13.78 -8.49
N GLU A 186 -0.99 -12.88 -7.52
CA GLU A 186 -1.54 -11.53 -7.56
C GLU A 186 -0.74 -10.59 -8.48
N GLU A 187 0.59 -10.53 -8.35
CA GLU A 187 1.43 -9.59 -9.10
C GLU A 187 1.68 -10.02 -10.55
N LEU A 188 1.74 -11.33 -10.82
CA LEU A 188 2.17 -11.84 -12.13
C LEU A 188 1.16 -12.76 -12.82
N ASN A 189 0.01 -13.05 -12.20
CA ASN A 189 -0.98 -14.01 -12.66
C ASN A 189 -0.43 -15.43 -12.92
N LEU A 190 0.76 -15.73 -12.37
CA LEU A 190 1.43 -17.01 -12.58
C LEU A 190 0.96 -18.04 -11.56
N THR A 191 1.12 -19.32 -11.92
CA THR A 191 1.06 -20.42 -10.94
C THR A 191 2.44 -21.04 -10.88
N ALA A 192 3.04 -21.13 -9.70
CA ALA A 192 4.35 -21.73 -9.49
C ALA A 192 4.40 -22.45 -8.13
N ALA A 193 5.38 -23.33 -7.95
CA ALA A 193 5.65 -23.99 -6.68
C ALA A 193 6.99 -23.50 -6.12
N ILE A 194 7.08 -23.37 -4.80
CA ILE A 194 8.36 -23.15 -4.12
C ILE A 194 9.17 -24.44 -4.22
N ASP A 195 10.37 -24.36 -4.78
CA ASP A 195 11.33 -25.45 -4.74
C ASP A 195 12.08 -25.46 -3.41
N ARG A 196 12.69 -24.32 -3.08
CA ARG A 196 13.46 -24.12 -1.84
C ARG A 196 13.69 -22.63 -1.55
N GLU A 197 13.98 -22.33 -0.30
CA GLU A 197 14.57 -21.05 0.10
C GLU A 197 16.04 -20.99 -0.39
N LEU A 198 16.45 -19.87 -0.98
CA LEU A 198 17.82 -19.63 -1.43
C LEU A 198 18.66 -18.95 -0.35
N PHE A 199 18.16 -17.83 0.18
CA PHE A 199 18.81 -17.06 1.22
C PHE A 199 17.86 -16.02 1.81
N ARG A 200 18.32 -15.35 2.87
CA ARG A 200 17.61 -14.27 3.55
C ARG A 200 18.48 -13.03 3.62
N LEU A 201 17.86 -11.87 3.52
CA LEU A 201 18.49 -10.57 3.75
C LEU A 201 17.74 -9.86 4.87
N ASN A 202 18.45 -9.16 5.74
CA ASN A 202 17.84 -8.31 6.76
C ASN A 202 18.03 -6.86 6.38
N ASP A 203 16.93 -6.13 6.24
CA ASP A 203 16.92 -4.69 6.03
C ASP A 203 16.48 -4.02 7.33
N ALA A 204 17.30 -3.09 7.84
CA ALA A 204 17.05 -2.42 9.11
C ALA A 204 15.73 -1.64 9.14
N GLU A 205 15.22 -1.21 7.98
CA GLU A 205 13.96 -0.47 7.83
C GLU A 205 12.81 -1.36 7.37
N ARG A 206 13.10 -2.45 6.64
CA ARG A 206 12.11 -3.26 5.94
C ARG A 206 11.93 -4.69 6.47
N GLY A 207 12.69 -5.08 7.49
CA GLY A 207 12.63 -6.41 8.10
C GLY A 207 13.34 -7.50 7.29
N GLU A 208 13.09 -8.76 7.65
CA GLU A 208 13.64 -9.93 6.95
C GLU A 208 13.01 -10.05 5.55
N ASN A 209 13.82 -10.27 4.51
CA ASN A 209 13.37 -10.64 3.17
C ASN A 209 13.90 -12.03 2.81
N ARG A 210 13.00 -12.98 2.53
CA ARG A 210 13.33 -14.36 2.15
C ARG A 210 13.19 -14.56 0.65
N PHE A 211 14.24 -15.09 0.03
CA PHE A 211 14.28 -15.34 -1.40
C PHE A 211 14.00 -16.81 -1.69
N PHE A 212 13.00 -17.11 -2.51
CA PHE A 212 12.61 -18.48 -2.86
C PHE A 212 12.86 -18.77 -4.33
N LEU A 213 13.47 -19.93 -4.61
CA LEU A 213 13.52 -20.46 -5.96
C LEU A 213 12.16 -21.05 -6.31
N MET A 214 11.58 -20.56 -7.40
CA MET A 214 10.28 -21.02 -7.90
C MET A 214 10.48 -21.98 -9.06
N ARG A 215 9.72 -23.07 -9.08
CA ARG A 215 9.70 -24.06 -10.16
C ARG A 215 8.28 -24.31 -10.67
N ASP A 216 8.20 -25.12 -11.72
CA ASP A 216 6.94 -25.57 -12.32
C ASP A 216 6.01 -24.41 -12.72
N PHE A 217 6.57 -23.24 -13.05
CA PHE A 217 5.77 -22.06 -13.34
C PHE A 217 4.97 -22.24 -14.64
N ARG A 218 3.72 -21.79 -14.63
CA ARG A 218 2.77 -21.85 -15.76
C ARG A 218 2.12 -20.49 -15.97
N GLY A 219 1.87 -20.17 -17.25
CA GLY A 219 1.36 -18.89 -17.70
C GLY A 219 2.45 -18.00 -18.29
N GLU A 220 2.05 -16.89 -18.89
CA GLU A 220 2.95 -15.81 -19.26
C GLU A 220 2.83 -14.70 -18.21
N PRO A 221 3.94 -14.07 -17.77
CA PRO A 221 3.89 -13.05 -16.74
C PRO A 221 3.05 -11.85 -17.18
N GLU A 222 1.98 -11.58 -16.45
CA GLU A 222 1.11 -10.43 -16.68
C GLU A 222 0.93 -9.67 -15.37
N LEU A 223 1.16 -8.36 -15.40
CA LEU A 223 1.07 -7.53 -14.22
C LEU A 223 -0.36 -7.54 -13.64
N GLY A 224 -0.47 -7.79 -12.34
CA GLY A 224 -1.73 -7.78 -11.59
C GLY A 224 -1.61 -7.09 -10.24
N GLY A 225 -2.68 -7.21 -9.45
CA GLY A 225 -2.71 -6.74 -8.07
C GLY A 225 -2.44 -5.25 -7.88
N SER A 226 -1.88 -4.91 -6.72
CA SER A 226 -1.62 -3.51 -6.34
C SER A 226 -0.64 -2.80 -7.27
N GLU A 227 0.24 -3.52 -7.96
CA GLU A 227 1.16 -2.93 -8.93
C GLU A 227 0.43 -2.48 -10.20
N ALA A 228 -0.51 -3.29 -10.70
CA ALA A 228 -1.36 -2.91 -11.82
C ALA A 228 -2.26 -1.72 -11.48
N GLU A 229 -2.82 -1.67 -10.26
CA GLU A 229 -3.62 -0.53 -9.79
C GLU A 229 -2.81 0.77 -9.68
N ARG A 230 -1.52 0.66 -9.34
CA ARG A 230 -0.59 1.80 -9.22
C ARG A 230 0.06 2.19 -10.53
N ALA A 231 -0.13 1.41 -11.58
CA ALA A 231 0.46 1.67 -12.88
C ALA A 231 -0.18 2.92 -13.51
N SER A 232 0.65 3.84 -13.97
CA SER A 232 0.24 5.04 -14.71
C SER A 232 1.31 5.43 -15.72
N GLU A 233 1.04 6.42 -16.56
CA GLU A 233 2.04 6.94 -17.52
C GLU A 233 3.35 7.35 -16.84
N ARG A 234 3.28 7.83 -15.58
CA ARG A 234 4.42 8.29 -14.78
C ARG A 234 4.94 7.25 -13.78
N ASN A 235 4.33 6.08 -13.68
CA ASN A 235 4.77 5.03 -12.75
C ASN A 235 4.46 3.67 -13.36
N GLN A 236 5.42 3.11 -14.08
CA GLN A 236 5.26 1.88 -14.85
C GLN A 236 5.88 0.69 -14.12
N PHE A 237 5.27 -0.47 -14.27
CA PHE A 237 5.74 -1.76 -13.78
C PHE A 237 5.71 -2.73 -14.95
N ILE A 238 6.86 -3.27 -15.32
CA ILE A 238 7.01 -4.08 -16.54
C ILE A 238 7.72 -5.38 -16.17
N PRO A 239 7.02 -6.53 -16.19
CA PRO A 239 7.67 -7.83 -16.05
C PRO A 239 8.65 -8.06 -17.21
N GLU A 240 9.93 -8.28 -16.90
CA GLU A 240 10.99 -8.47 -17.89
C GLU A 240 11.93 -9.63 -17.51
N TRP A 241 12.38 -10.37 -18.53
CA TRP A 241 13.36 -11.45 -18.38
C TRP A 241 14.78 -10.91 -18.58
N MET A 242 15.57 -10.85 -17.52
CA MET A 242 16.98 -10.43 -17.56
C MET A 242 17.91 -11.63 -17.56
N GLU A 243 19.00 -11.57 -18.34
CA GLU A 243 20.04 -12.61 -18.26
C GLU A 243 20.61 -12.70 -16.85
N ALA A 244 20.57 -13.90 -16.26
CA ALA A 244 20.84 -14.08 -14.85
C ALA A 244 22.29 -13.70 -14.47
N ARG A 245 23.24 -13.88 -15.38
CA ARG A 245 24.65 -13.46 -15.24
C ARG A 245 24.84 -11.94 -15.21
N ARG A 246 23.87 -11.17 -15.72
CA ARG A 246 23.97 -9.71 -15.86
C ARG A 246 23.30 -8.96 -14.70
N ILE A 247 22.56 -9.65 -13.83
CA ILE A 247 21.78 -8.99 -12.77
C ILE A 247 22.67 -8.21 -11.80
N ALA A 248 23.86 -8.71 -11.48
CA ALA A 248 24.81 -8.03 -10.59
C ALA A 248 25.55 -6.88 -11.31
N GLU A 249 25.78 -7.01 -12.62
CA GLU A 249 26.46 -6.02 -13.45
C GLU A 249 25.53 -4.85 -13.83
N ALA A 250 24.23 -5.07 -13.85
CA ALA A 250 23.23 -4.08 -14.26
C ALA A 250 23.23 -2.83 -13.35
N GLY A 251 23.64 -2.98 -12.07
CA GLY A 251 23.78 -1.86 -11.14
C GLY A 251 22.46 -1.18 -10.73
N ASN A 252 21.31 -1.70 -11.19
CA ASN A 252 19.99 -1.16 -10.88
C ASN A 252 18.97 -2.27 -10.54
N VAL A 253 19.44 -3.42 -10.04
CA VAL A 253 18.59 -4.52 -9.54
C VAL A 253 18.61 -4.50 -8.01
N TYR A 254 17.44 -4.35 -7.39
CA TYR A 254 17.32 -4.20 -5.95
C TYR A 254 16.59 -5.38 -5.27
N PRO A 255 17.06 -5.79 -4.07
CA PRO A 255 18.24 -5.28 -3.38
C PRO A 255 19.55 -5.75 -4.04
N GLU A 256 20.56 -4.87 -4.11
CA GLU A 256 21.84 -5.17 -4.79
C GLU A 256 22.54 -6.39 -4.22
N GLU A 257 22.41 -6.61 -2.90
CA GLU A 257 22.99 -7.78 -2.24
C GLU A 257 22.37 -9.09 -2.75
N ALA A 258 21.06 -9.12 -3.03
CA ALA A 258 20.42 -10.29 -3.62
C ALA A 258 20.92 -10.53 -5.04
N ALA A 259 21.06 -9.48 -5.85
CA ALA A 259 21.60 -9.58 -7.21
C ALA A 259 23.02 -10.18 -7.20
N LYS A 260 23.88 -9.74 -6.28
CA LYS A 260 25.25 -10.28 -6.10
C LYS A 260 25.23 -11.75 -5.68
N LYS A 261 24.48 -12.10 -4.63
CA LYS A 261 24.38 -13.48 -4.13
C LYS A 261 23.85 -14.45 -5.20
N LEU A 262 22.86 -14.02 -5.99
CA LEU A 262 22.31 -14.83 -7.07
C LEU A 262 23.31 -15.01 -8.21
N SER A 263 23.97 -13.94 -8.64
CA SER A 263 24.99 -14.02 -9.70
C SER A 263 26.10 -15.01 -9.34
N GLU A 264 26.56 -15.02 -8.09
CA GLU A 264 27.58 -15.95 -7.57
C GLU A 264 27.06 -17.39 -7.45
N SER A 265 25.83 -17.58 -6.99
CA SER A 265 25.23 -18.90 -6.81
C SER A 265 24.95 -19.58 -8.17
N LEU A 266 24.60 -18.79 -9.18
CA LEU A 266 24.33 -19.27 -10.55
C LEU A 266 25.59 -19.57 -11.35
N THR A 267 26.75 -19.06 -10.93
CA THR A 267 28.05 -19.43 -11.51
C THR A 267 28.62 -20.71 -10.86
N LYS A 268 28.24 -21.02 -9.61
CA LYS A 268 28.76 -22.17 -8.86
C LYS A 268 27.89 -23.41 -8.96
N ASP A 269 26.57 -23.25 -8.96
CA ASP A 269 25.61 -24.35 -9.07
C ASP A 269 24.82 -24.28 -10.38
N ARG A 270 24.66 -25.44 -11.01
CA ARG A 270 23.72 -25.66 -12.13
C ARG A 270 22.27 -25.52 -11.64
N ILE A 271 21.84 -24.31 -11.33
CA ILE A 271 20.44 -24.01 -11.03
C ILE A 271 19.71 -23.97 -12.37
N GLY A 272 19.24 -25.14 -12.82
CA GLY A 272 18.23 -25.32 -13.86
C GLY A 272 18.62 -24.88 -15.27
N THR A 273 19.29 -25.77 -16.00
CA THR A 273 19.06 -25.93 -17.46
C THR A 273 17.66 -26.47 -17.72
#